data_AF-A0A497G3G1-F1
#
_entry.id   AF-A0A497G3G1-F1
#
_cell.length_a   1.000
_cell.length_b   1.000
_cell.length_c   1.000
_cell.angle_alpha   90.00
_cell.angle_beta   90.00
_cell.angle_gamma   90.00
#
_symmetry.space_group_name_H-M   'P 1'
#
loop_
_entity.id
_entity.type
_entity.pdbx_description
1 polymer ?
#
loop_
_entity_poly.entity_id
_entity_poly.type
_entity_poly.pdbx_seq_one_letter_code
_entity_poly.pdbx_strand_id
1 'polypeptide(L)'
;MSSPEEEIIVTRTYVVPLGRLYWGPRRKRAKKAIRLLREFVIRHLRKYDIKEIKLDSSVNEYLWSRNIEKPPRRIKVKVEVVREDEERYARVTLA
;
A
#
# COMPACT_ATOMS: atom_id res chain seq x y z
N MET A 1 -4.21 29.50 -7.49
CA MET A 1 -3.52 28.33 -8.07
C MET A 1 -4.41 27.14 -7.76
N SER A 2 -5.22 26.73 -8.72
CA SER A 2 -6.12 25.58 -8.58
C SER A 2 -5.28 24.33 -8.40
N SER A 3 -5.44 23.65 -7.28
CA SER A 3 -5.04 22.25 -7.16
C SER A 3 -5.78 21.50 -8.28
N PRO A 4 -5.10 20.63 -9.05
CA PRO A 4 -5.79 19.78 -10.00
C PRO A 4 -6.89 19.01 -9.26
N GLU A 5 -8.07 18.93 -9.87
CA GLU A 5 -9.24 18.25 -9.30
C GLU A 5 -8.93 16.75 -9.20
N GLU A 6 -8.27 16.34 -8.11
CA GLU A 6 -8.06 14.92 -7.82
C GLU A 6 -9.43 14.29 -7.51
N GLU A 7 -10.06 13.72 -8.53
CA GLU A 7 -11.28 12.95 -8.34
C GLU A 7 -10.95 11.60 -7.67
N ILE A 8 -11.28 11.49 -6.39
CA ILE A 8 -11.21 10.23 -5.65
C ILE A 8 -12.44 9.38 -6.04
N ILE A 9 -12.24 8.37 -6.88
CA ILE A 9 -13.34 7.52 -7.36
C ILE A 9 -13.79 6.56 -6.25
N VAL A 10 -12.82 5.95 -5.57
CA VAL A 10 -13.08 4.88 -4.61
C VAL A 10 -12.11 4.95 -3.44
N THR A 11 -12.66 4.96 -2.24
CA THR A 11 -11.93 4.77 -1.00
C THR A 11 -12.29 3.42 -0.40
N ARG A 12 -11.27 2.61 -0.07
CA ARG A 12 -11.47 1.35 0.65
C ARG A 12 -10.43 1.18 1.75
N THR A 13 -10.88 0.75 2.91
CA THR A 13 -10.01 0.40 4.02
C THR A 13 -9.80 -1.12 4.03
N TYR A 14 -8.54 -1.54 3.98
CA TYR A 14 -8.16 -2.94 4.04
C TYR A 14 -7.27 -3.22 5.24
N VAL A 15 -7.42 -4.43 5.80
CA VAL A 15 -6.47 -4.96 6.77
C VAL A 15 -5.59 -5.99 6.06
N VAL A 16 -4.33 -5.65 5.83
CA VAL A 16 -3.39 -6.52 5.11
C VAL A 16 -2.70 -7.45 6.11
N PRO A 17 -2.87 -8.78 5.99
CA PRO A 17 -2.14 -9.73 6.81
C PRO A 17 -0.70 -9.89 6.29
N LEU A 18 0.28 -9.54 7.13
CA LEU A 18 1.71 -9.68 6.86
C LEU A 18 2.32 -10.92 7.56
N GLY A 19 1.49 -11.78 8.15
CA GLY A 19 1.95 -12.99 8.86
C GLY A 19 2.82 -13.92 8.00
N ARG A 20 2.55 -13.99 6.69
CA ARG A 20 3.32 -14.81 5.73
C ARG A 20 4.81 -14.41 5.65
N LEU A 21 5.17 -13.18 6.03
CA LEU A 21 6.55 -12.72 6.05
C LEU A 21 7.43 -13.50 7.04
N TYR A 22 6.84 -14.03 8.11
CA TYR A 22 7.59 -14.66 9.20
C TYR A 22 8.17 -16.03 8.84
N TRP A 23 7.63 -16.69 7.80
CA TRP A 23 8.20 -17.92 7.24
C TRP A 23 9.54 -17.70 6.52
N GLY A 24 9.84 -16.45 6.11
CA GLY A 24 11.08 -16.13 5.43
C GLY A 24 12.24 -15.72 6.36
N PRO A 25 13.46 -15.57 5.79
CA PRO A 25 14.62 -15.08 6.51
C PRO A 25 14.37 -13.72 7.19
N ARG A 26 14.79 -13.58 8.45
CA ARG A 26 14.53 -12.39 9.30
C ARG A 26 14.95 -11.09 8.63
N ARG A 27 16.17 -11.05 8.08
CA ARG A 27 16.77 -9.87 7.44
C ARG A 27 16.05 -9.38 6.17
N LYS A 28 15.09 -10.13 5.61
CA LYS A 28 14.39 -9.76 4.37
C LYS A 28 12.91 -9.42 4.58
N ARG A 29 12.43 -9.41 5.84
CA ARG A 29 10.98 -9.33 6.12
C ARG A 29 10.38 -7.98 5.77
N ALA A 30 10.95 -6.85 6.20
CA ALA A 30 10.39 -5.54 5.85
C ALA A 30 10.41 -5.27 4.34
N LYS A 31 11.50 -5.63 3.63
CA LYS A 31 11.56 -5.55 2.16
C LYS A 31 10.47 -6.40 1.49
N LYS A 32 10.22 -7.61 2.00
CA LYS A 32 9.12 -8.46 1.52
C LYS A 32 7.74 -7.89 1.88
N ALA A 33 7.60 -7.16 3.00
CA ALA A 33 6.35 -6.54 3.40
C ALA A 33 5.85 -5.55 2.36
N ILE A 34 6.74 -4.68 1.87
CA ILE A 34 6.42 -3.69 0.83
C ILE A 34 5.98 -4.39 -0.46
N ARG A 35 6.69 -5.45 -0.87
CA ARG A 35 6.30 -6.24 -2.05
C ARG A 35 4.92 -6.87 -1.88
N LEU A 36 4.69 -7.50 -0.74
CA LEU A 36 3.41 -8.16 -0.45
C LEU A 36 2.27 -7.15 -0.39
N LEU A 37 2.52 -5.95 0.13
CA LEU A 37 1.55 -4.86 0.13
C LEU A 37 1.21 -4.42 -1.30
N ARG A 38 2.21 -4.22 -2.16
CA ARG A 38 1.98 -3.93 -3.60
C ARG A 38 1.17 -5.04 -4.27
N GLU A 39 1.55 -6.29 -4.08
CA GLU A 39 0.81 -7.45 -4.63
C GLU A 39 -0.62 -7.53 -4.11
N PHE A 40 -0.85 -7.21 -2.83
CA PHE A 40 -2.17 -7.18 -2.23
C PHE A 40 -3.06 -6.12 -2.88
N VAL A 41 -2.53 -4.91 -3.06
CA VAL A 41 -3.23 -3.79 -3.70
C VAL A 41 -3.57 -4.14 -5.15
N ILE A 42 -2.62 -4.66 -5.92
CA ILE A 42 -2.84 -5.12 -7.29
C ILE A 42 -3.97 -6.14 -7.33
N ARG A 43 -3.92 -7.17 -6.47
CA ARG A 43 -4.92 -8.25 -6.46
C ARG A 43 -6.34 -7.73 -6.19
N HIS A 44 -6.50 -6.82 -5.22
CA HIS A 44 -7.82 -6.33 -4.81
C HIS A 44 -8.38 -5.24 -5.74
N LEU A 45 -7.49 -4.52 -6.43
CA LEU A 45 -7.87 -3.44 -7.34
C LEU A 45 -7.69 -3.78 -8.82
N ARG A 46 -7.51 -5.07 -9.16
CA ARG A 46 -7.48 -5.58 -10.54
C ARG A 46 -8.60 -5.03 -11.43
N LYS A 47 -9.74 -4.68 -10.85
CA LYS A 47 -10.90 -4.12 -11.56
C LYS A 47 -10.71 -2.68 -12.06
N TYR A 48 -9.75 -1.93 -11.53
CA TYR A 48 -9.59 -0.51 -11.82
C TYR A 48 -8.47 -0.19 -12.81
N ASP A 49 -7.72 -1.20 -13.26
CA ASP A 49 -6.58 -1.09 -14.19
C ASP A 49 -5.57 -0.01 -13.77
N ILE A 50 -4.99 -0.20 -12.58
CA ILE A 50 -4.04 0.75 -11.98
C ILE A 50 -2.67 0.58 -12.63
N LYS A 51 -2.19 1.63 -13.30
CA LYS A 51 -0.83 1.69 -13.86
C LYS A 51 0.23 1.80 -12.77
N GLU A 52 -0.02 2.63 -11.74
CA GLU A 52 0.98 2.95 -10.74
C GLU A 52 0.45 2.92 -9.30
N ILE A 53 1.28 2.42 -8.38
CA ILE A 53 0.98 2.37 -6.93
C ILE A 53 1.93 3.31 -6.21
N LYS A 54 1.37 4.42 -5.73
CA LYS A 54 2.04 5.43 -4.92
C LYS A 54 1.79 5.09 -3.44
N LEU A 55 2.85 4.64 -2.77
CA LEU A 55 2.83 4.38 -1.33
C LEU A 55 3.25 5.64 -0.61
N ASP A 56 2.44 6.07 0.36
CA ASP A 56 2.82 7.16 1.23
C ASP A 56 4.00 6.78 2.14
N SER A 57 4.85 7.77 2.44
CA SER A 57 6.02 7.60 3.33
C SER A 57 5.63 7.04 4.70
N SER A 58 4.46 7.43 5.22
CA SER A 58 3.95 6.99 6.52
C SER A 58 3.78 5.47 6.59
N VAL A 59 3.37 4.84 5.48
CA VAL A 59 3.21 3.39 5.39
C VAL A 59 4.57 2.69 5.45
N ASN A 60 5.57 3.26 4.78
CA ASN A 60 6.92 2.73 4.82
C ASN A 60 7.51 2.87 6.23
N GLU A 61 7.45 4.06 6.83
CA GLU A 61 7.93 4.30 8.19
C GLU A 61 7.28 3.37 9.22
N TYR A 62 5.96 3.17 9.13
CA TYR A 62 5.26 2.23 10.00
C TYR A 62 5.75 0.79 9.84
N LEU A 63 6.01 0.34 8.61
CA LEU A 63 6.56 -0.98 8.33
C LEU A 63 7.99 -1.16 8.88
N TRP A 64 8.78 -0.09 8.88
CA TRP A 64 10.17 -0.07 9.35
C TRP A 64 10.35 0.29 10.83
N SER A 65 9.28 0.73 11.51
CA SER A 65 9.28 1.20 12.91
C SER A 65 9.94 0.24 13.92
N ARG A 66 9.85 -1.08 13.69
CA ARG A 66 10.37 -2.14 14.58
C ARG A 66 11.61 -2.84 14.04
N ASN A 67 12.32 -2.21 13.10
CA ASN A 67 13.47 -2.77 12.36
C ASN A 67 13.07 -3.83 11.30
N ILE A 68 14.02 -4.17 10.44
CA ILE A 68 13.88 -5.07 9.28
C ILE A 68 13.40 -6.48 9.65
N GLU A 69 13.69 -6.93 10.88
CA GLU A 69 13.42 -8.30 11.34
C GLU A 69 12.01 -8.51 11.90
N LYS A 70 11.38 -7.44 12.40
CA LYS A 70 10.11 -7.51 13.13
C LYS A 70 9.05 -6.56 12.58
N PRO A 71 8.77 -6.54 11.26
CA PRO A 71 7.69 -5.72 10.74
C PRO A 71 6.33 -6.11 11.38
N PRO A 72 5.39 -5.18 11.53
CA PRO A 72 4.06 -5.47 12.07
C PRO A 72 3.37 -6.64 11.34
N ARG A 73 2.65 -7.51 12.08
CA ARG A 73 1.95 -8.68 11.52
C ARG A 73 0.69 -8.33 10.73
N ARG A 74 0.10 -7.16 10.99
CA ARG A 74 -1.09 -6.63 10.33
C ARG A 74 -0.91 -5.14 10.16
N ILE A 75 -1.33 -4.62 9.02
CA ILE A 75 -1.36 -3.18 8.75
C ILE A 75 -2.75 -2.82 8.24
N LYS A 76 -3.35 -1.78 8.81
CA LYS A 76 -4.58 -1.18 8.27
C LYS A 76 -4.14 -0.12 7.27
N VAL A 77 -4.60 -0.24 6.04
CA VAL A 77 -4.27 0.69 4.97
C VAL A 77 -5.56 1.19 4.35
N LYS A 78 -5.60 2.49 4.10
CA LYS A 78 -6.63 3.13 3.29
C LYS A 78 -6.06 3.20 1.88
N VAL A 79 -6.84 2.71 0.91
CA VAL A 79 -6.46 2.77 -0.49
C VAL A 79 -7.47 3.63 -1.22
N GLU A 80 -6.95 4.66 -1.87
CA GLU A 80 -7.69 5.64 -2.66
C GLU A 80 -7.29 5.46 -4.12
N VAL A 81 -8.28 5.28 -5.00
CA VAL A 81 -8.06 5.27 -6.44
C VAL A 81 -8.33 6.69 -6.93
N VAL A 82 -7.28 7.35 -7.40
CA VAL A 82 -7.34 8.70 -7.95
C VAL A 82 -7.25 8.59 -9.47
N ARG A 83 -8.06 9.38 -10.17
CA ARG A 83 -7.98 9.56 -11.62
C ARG A 83 -7.46 10.97 -11.90
N GLU A 84 -6.39 11.06 -12.69
CA GLU A 84 -5.83 12.32 -13.14
C GLU A 84 -5.68 12.25 -14.66
N ASP A 85 -6.39 13.14 -15.37
CA ASP A 85 -6.51 13.33 -16.82
C ASP A 85 -6.81 12.06 -17.65
N GLU A 86 -5.97 11.02 -17.64
CA GLU A 86 -6.18 9.72 -18.29
C GLU A 86 -5.59 8.52 -17.52
N GLU A 87 -4.85 8.75 -16.43
CA GLU A 87 -4.19 7.70 -15.66
C GLU A 87 -4.85 7.47 -14.30
N ARG A 88 -4.95 6.19 -13.91
CA ARG A 88 -5.45 5.77 -12.60
C ARG A 88 -4.29 5.29 -11.76
N TYR A 89 -4.06 5.97 -10.64
CA TYR A 89 -3.09 5.55 -9.64
C TYR A 89 -3.74 5.23 -8.31
N ALA A 90 -3.15 4.28 -7.58
CA ALA A 90 -3.57 3.96 -6.23
C ALA A 90 -2.67 4.70 -5.23
N ARG A 91 -3.27 5.57 -4.42
CA ARG A 91 -2.64 6.18 -3.25
C ARG A 91 -2.94 5.32 -2.03
N VAL A 92 -1.88 4.85 -1.36
CA VAL A 92 -2.00 4.01 -0.16
C VAL A 92 -1.52 4.80 1.04
N THR A 93 -2.44 5.09 1.96
CA THR A 93 -2.19 5.80 3.21
C THR A 93 -2.43 4.87 4.40
N LEU A 94 -1.86 5.23 5.55
CA LEU A 94 -2.16 4.53 6.79
C LEU A 94 -3.59 4.87 7.23
N ALA A 95 -4.36 3.86 7.64
CA ALA A 95 -5.73 4.03 8.12
C ALA A 95 -5.80 4.13 9.64
#